data_AF-A0AAU1U5S5-F1
#
_entry.id   AF-A0AAU1U5S5-F1
#
_cell.length_a   1.000
_cell.length_b   1.000
_cell.length_c   1.000
_cell.angle_alpha   90.00
_cell.angle_beta   90.00
_cell.angle_gamma   90.00
#
_symmetry.space_group_name_H-M   'P 1'
#
loop_
_entity.id
_entity.type
_entity.pdbx_description
1 polymer ?
#
loop_
_entity_poly.entity_id
_entity_poly.type
_entity_poly.pdbx_seq_one_letter_code
_entity_poly.pdbx_strand_id
1 'polypeptide(L)'
;MGIASAVAVGDRYYLVDAGSGVGGRLHDSGLGEPGVLDTLAAVFLTHLHSDHVVDLNNLLSFGAFNGLESSGRSVPVWGPGNRGSLPPLYGQPPAPEPVAPDNPTPGTREMLELMARTYATDFNDRAFDNRKPLPSQLVEGRDVPMPQ
;
A
#
# COMPACT_ATOMS: atom_id res chain seq x y z
N MET A 1 -6.39 15.76 -2.47
CA MET A 1 -7.21 14.90 -3.35
C MET A 1 -6.61 13.51 -3.31
N GLY A 2 -7.42 12.47 -3.43
CA GLY A 2 -6.95 11.09 -3.51
C GLY A 2 -7.94 10.24 -4.31
N ILE A 3 -7.46 9.17 -4.92
CA ILE A 3 -8.27 8.25 -5.72
C ILE A 3 -8.11 6.82 -5.25
N ALA A 4 -9.22 6.10 -5.24
CA ALA A 4 -9.27 4.66 -5.07
C ALA A 4 -10.56 4.15 -5.72
N SER A 5 -10.50 2.98 -6.35
CA SER A 5 -11.67 2.29 -6.91
C SER A 5 -11.68 0.85 -6.44
N ALA A 6 -12.85 0.37 -6.03
CA ALA A 6 -13.04 -1.04 -5.70
C ALA A 6 -13.71 -1.78 -6.88
N VAL A 7 -13.15 -2.92 -7.26
CA VAL A 7 -13.72 -3.84 -8.26
C VAL A 7 -14.17 -5.10 -7.54
N ALA A 8 -15.48 -5.29 -7.42
CA ALA A 8 -16.06 -6.48 -6.81
C ALA A 8 -16.23 -7.61 -7.84
N VAL A 9 -15.76 -8.81 -7.50
CA VAL A 9 -15.86 -10.02 -8.33
C VAL A 9 -16.26 -11.18 -7.43
N GLY A 10 -17.52 -11.60 -7.51
CA GLY A 10 -18.06 -12.64 -6.64
C GLY A 10 -18.07 -12.18 -5.18
N ASP A 11 -17.46 -12.97 -4.31
CA ASP A 11 -17.35 -12.73 -2.87
C ASP A 11 -16.13 -11.87 -2.46
N ARG A 12 -15.32 -11.47 -3.44
CA ARG A 12 -14.07 -10.72 -3.23
C ARG A 12 -14.09 -9.37 -3.92
N TYR A 13 -13.19 -8.49 -3.49
CA TYR A 13 -12.94 -7.24 -4.19
C TYR A 13 -11.45 -6.93 -4.33
N TYR A 14 -11.13 -6.08 -5.28
CA TYR A 14 -9.78 -5.60 -5.56
C TYR A 14 -9.77 -4.09 -5.45
N LEU A 15 -8.68 -3.53 -4.92
CA LEU A 15 -8.49 -2.09 -4.92
C LEU A 15 -7.59 -1.67 -6.08
N VAL A 16 -7.98 -0.62 -6.78
CA VAL A 16 -7.12 0.14 -7.68
C VAL A 16 -6.84 1.47 -7.00
N ASP A 17 -5.58 1.66 -6.61
CA ASP A 17 -5.08 2.74 -5.75
C ASP A 17 -5.65 2.74 -4.31
N ALA A 18 -4.97 3.45 -3.43
CA ALA A 18 -5.26 3.63 -2.01
C ALA A 18 -5.03 5.09 -1.60
N GLY A 19 -5.66 6.01 -2.35
CA GLY A 19 -5.67 7.43 -2.04
C GLY A 19 -6.44 7.77 -0.77
N SER A 20 -6.27 9.02 -0.32
CA SER A 20 -6.83 9.53 0.94
C SER A 20 -8.31 9.21 1.15
N GLY A 21 -8.63 8.59 2.29
CA GLY A 21 -9.99 8.30 2.74
C GLY A 21 -10.52 6.94 2.29
N VAL A 22 -9.70 6.08 1.67
CA VAL A 22 -10.14 4.78 1.15
C VAL A 22 -10.75 3.89 2.24
N GLY A 23 -10.20 3.90 3.45
CA GLY A 23 -10.69 3.06 4.55
C GLY A 23 -12.13 3.37 4.94
N GLY A 24 -12.47 4.66 5.11
CA GLY A 24 -13.84 5.08 5.40
C GLY A 24 -14.79 4.79 4.25
N ARG A 25 -14.35 4.99 3.01
CA ARG A 25 -15.15 4.69 1.81
C ARG A 25 -15.43 3.20 1.65
N LEU A 26 -14.47 2.35 2.00
CA LEU A 26 -14.66 0.90 2.00
C LEU A 26 -15.69 0.49 3.04
N HIS A 27 -15.62 1.03 4.25
CA HIS A 27 -16.64 0.79 5.28
C HIS A 27 -18.04 1.20 4.80
N ASP A 28 -18.17 2.41 4.24
CA ASP A 28 -19.47 2.90 3.73
C ASP A 28 -19.99 2.11 2.53
N SER A 29 -19.13 1.37 1.83
CA SER A 29 -19.52 0.56 0.66
C SER A 29 -20.18 -0.78 1.03
N GLY A 30 -20.03 -1.24 2.29
CA GLY A 30 -20.48 -2.56 2.73
C GLY A 30 -19.68 -3.74 2.13
N LEU A 31 -18.52 -3.47 1.51
CA LEU A 31 -17.61 -4.52 1.05
C LEU A 31 -16.88 -5.14 2.24
N GLY A 32 -16.68 -6.46 2.18
CA GLY A 32 -15.83 -7.18 3.13
C GLY A 32 -16.46 -7.57 4.46
N GLU A 33 -17.77 -7.38 4.68
CA GLU A 33 -18.42 -7.78 5.94
C GLU A 33 -18.06 -9.22 6.40
N PRO A 34 -17.71 -9.45 7.68
CA PRO A 34 -17.77 -8.51 8.81
C PRO A 34 -16.54 -7.59 8.99
N GLY A 35 -15.38 -7.92 8.41
CA GLY A 35 -14.18 -7.09 8.49
C GLY A 35 -13.86 -6.49 7.13
N VAL A 36 -13.95 -5.16 6.97
CA VAL A 36 -13.88 -4.48 5.67
C VAL A 36 -12.77 -4.96 4.70
N LEU A 37 -11.65 -5.50 5.19
CA LEU A 37 -10.54 -6.05 4.39
C LEU A 37 -10.50 -7.60 4.28
N ASP A 38 -11.41 -8.33 4.91
CA ASP A 38 -11.49 -9.80 4.93
C ASP A 38 -11.46 -10.40 3.51
N THR A 39 -12.23 -9.80 2.61
CA THR A 39 -12.38 -10.27 1.22
C THR A 39 -11.55 -9.48 0.21
N LEU A 40 -10.63 -8.61 0.68
CA LEU A 40 -9.70 -7.89 -0.19
C LEU A 40 -8.74 -8.87 -0.85
N ALA A 41 -8.88 -9.06 -2.16
CA ALA A 41 -8.11 -10.02 -2.94
C ALA A 41 -6.70 -9.53 -3.25
N ALA A 42 -6.56 -8.28 -3.71
CA ALA A 42 -5.29 -7.63 -4.01
C ALA A 42 -5.48 -6.10 -4.09
N VAL A 43 -4.37 -5.38 -4.00
CA VAL A 43 -4.29 -3.95 -4.31
C VAL A 43 -3.44 -3.77 -5.57
N PHE A 44 -3.85 -2.88 -6.47
CA PHE A 44 -3.13 -2.49 -7.68
C PHE A 44 -2.89 -0.99 -7.65
N LEU A 45 -1.64 -0.57 -7.60
CA LEU A 45 -1.22 0.82 -7.63
C LEU A 45 -0.88 1.21 -9.06
N THR A 46 -1.53 2.26 -9.56
CA THR A 46 -1.28 2.78 -10.91
C THR A 46 0.09 3.45 -10.98
N HIS A 47 0.43 4.24 -9.96
CA HIS A 47 1.74 4.84 -9.74
C HIS A 47 1.93 5.28 -8.28
N LEU A 48 3.14 5.70 -7.92
CA LEU A 48 3.53 5.96 -6.52
C LEU A 48 3.50 7.44 -6.14
N HIS A 49 2.55 8.21 -6.67
CA HIS A 49 2.27 9.54 -6.14
C HIS A 49 1.37 9.43 -4.91
N SER A 50 1.50 10.42 -4.02
CA SER A 50 0.84 10.40 -2.70
C SER A 50 -0.68 10.33 -2.80
N ASP A 51 -1.30 10.97 -3.79
CA ASP A 51 -2.75 10.91 -4.01
C ASP A 51 -3.27 9.52 -4.39
N HIS A 52 -2.39 8.59 -4.74
CA HIS A 52 -2.70 7.18 -5.04
C HIS A 52 -2.30 6.22 -3.92
N VAL A 53 -1.42 6.60 -3.00
CA VAL A 53 -0.83 5.65 -2.03
C VAL A 53 -0.84 6.12 -0.58
N VAL A 54 -1.22 7.37 -0.29
CA VAL A 54 -1.07 7.95 1.06
C VAL A 54 -1.81 7.16 2.14
N ASP A 55 -2.94 6.54 1.78
CA ASP A 55 -3.77 5.79 2.71
C ASP A 55 -3.43 4.30 2.75
N LEU A 56 -2.47 3.86 1.92
CA LEU A 56 -1.95 2.49 1.95
C LEU A 56 -1.41 2.16 3.33
N ASN A 57 -0.68 3.09 3.98
CA ASN A 57 -0.20 2.86 5.35
C ASN A 57 -1.34 2.66 6.35
N ASN A 58 -2.47 3.37 6.20
CA ASN A 58 -3.62 3.16 7.07
C ASN A 58 -4.22 1.75 6.87
N LEU A 59 -4.27 1.27 5.63
CA LEU A 59 -4.67 -0.11 5.33
C LEU A 59 -3.69 -1.13 5.95
N LEU A 60 -2.40 -0.84 6.02
CA LEU A 60 -1.39 -1.70 6.66
C LEU A 60 -1.50 -1.69 8.19
N SER A 61 -1.42 -0.49 8.78
CA SER A 61 -1.41 -0.28 10.24
C SER A 61 -2.66 -0.87 10.87
N PHE A 62 -3.83 -0.50 10.36
CA PHE A 62 -5.10 -0.97 10.93
C PHE A 62 -5.59 -2.27 10.30
N GLY A 63 -4.89 -2.81 9.31
CA GLY A 63 -5.36 -3.93 8.51
C GLY A 63 -5.61 -5.19 9.32
N ALA A 64 -4.77 -5.46 10.32
CA ALA A 64 -4.97 -6.58 11.24
C ALA A 64 -6.32 -6.51 11.96
N PHE A 65 -6.75 -5.33 12.38
CA PHE A 65 -8.03 -5.12 13.09
C PHE A 65 -9.23 -5.06 12.15
N ASN A 66 -8.98 -4.86 10.86
CA ASN A 66 -10.00 -4.67 9.83
C ASN A 66 -10.15 -5.88 8.90
N GLY A 67 -9.60 -7.03 9.28
CA GLY A 67 -9.86 -8.31 8.59
C GLY A 67 -8.69 -8.93 7.82
N LEU A 68 -7.57 -8.23 7.65
CA LEU A 68 -6.42 -8.84 6.94
C LEU A 68 -5.90 -10.09 7.65
N GLU A 69 -5.95 -10.13 8.99
CA GLU A 69 -5.52 -11.30 9.77
C GLU A 69 -6.44 -12.52 9.59
N SER A 70 -7.73 -12.30 9.33
CA SER A 70 -8.73 -13.35 9.11
C SER A 70 -8.57 -14.05 7.77
N SER A 71 -7.97 -13.37 6.79
CA SER A 71 -7.88 -13.84 5.41
C SER A 71 -6.99 -15.10 5.25
N GLY A 72 -6.15 -15.40 6.24
CA GLY A 72 -5.21 -16.53 6.22
C GLY A 72 -4.13 -16.46 5.15
N ARG A 73 -4.01 -15.33 4.44
CA ARG A 73 -3.08 -15.11 3.34
C ARG A 73 -2.53 -13.70 3.37
N SER A 74 -1.32 -13.53 2.85
CA SER A 74 -0.79 -12.20 2.58
C SER A 74 -1.50 -11.60 1.35
N VAL A 75 -2.00 -10.37 1.47
CA VAL A 75 -2.63 -9.65 0.36
C VAL A 75 -1.55 -9.04 -0.53
N PRO A 76 -1.48 -9.43 -1.82
CA PRO A 76 -0.50 -8.85 -2.72
C PRO A 76 -0.87 -7.40 -3.07
N VAL A 77 0.13 -6.53 -3.04
CA VAL A 77 0.06 -5.13 -3.48
C VAL A 77 0.97 -5.01 -4.70
N TRP A 78 0.36 -4.90 -5.87
CA TRP A 78 1.06 -4.76 -7.14
C TRP A 78 1.19 -3.29 -7.50
N GLY A 79 2.33 -2.88 -8.04
CA GLY A 79 2.50 -1.54 -8.60
C GLY A 79 3.81 -1.43 -9.37
N PRO A 80 4.21 -0.22 -9.80
CA PRO A 80 5.46 -0.04 -10.53
C PRO A 80 6.67 -0.40 -9.65
N GLY A 81 7.70 -0.94 -10.28
CA GLY A 81 9.01 -1.13 -9.66
C GLY A 81 9.86 0.14 -9.63
N ASN A 82 11.06 0.02 -9.07
CA ASN A 82 12.02 1.12 -9.02
C ASN A 82 12.39 1.55 -10.45
N ARG A 83 12.15 2.81 -10.78
CA ARG A 83 12.43 3.36 -12.13
C ARG A 83 13.92 3.47 -12.42
N GLY A 84 14.76 3.58 -11.39
CA GLY A 84 16.21 3.74 -11.50
C GLY A 84 16.66 5.14 -11.96
N SER A 85 15.73 6.06 -12.22
CA SER A 85 16.04 7.42 -12.65
C SER A 85 14.93 8.40 -12.27
N LEU A 86 15.33 9.61 -11.88
CA LEU A 86 14.41 10.73 -11.70
C LEU A 86 13.86 11.24 -13.04
N PRO A 87 12.70 11.93 -13.04
CA PRO A 87 12.24 12.64 -14.23
C PRO A 87 13.27 13.71 -14.66
N PRO A 88 13.32 14.05 -15.96
CA PRO A 88 14.17 15.16 -16.41
C PRO A 88 13.75 16.47 -15.72
N LEU A 89 14.72 17.35 -15.47
CA LEU A 89 14.43 18.68 -14.95
C LEU A 89 13.54 19.44 -15.94
N TYR A 90 12.37 19.85 -15.48
CA TYR A 90 11.53 20.81 -16.19
C TYR A 90 11.89 22.23 -15.74
N GLY A 91 12.32 23.09 -16.67
CA GLY A 91 12.72 24.46 -16.40
C GLY A 91 14.22 24.71 -16.58
N GLN A 92 14.70 25.85 -16.06
CA GLN A 92 16.11 26.23 -16.16
C GLN A 92 16.93 25.61 -15.01
N PRO A 93 18.21 25.25 -15.23
CA PRO A 93 19.12 24.80 -14.18
C PRO A 93 19.31 25.81 -13.02
N PRO A 94 19.77 25.37 -11.83
CA PRO A 94 20.18 24.00 -11.49
C PRO A 94 19.01 23.08 -11.09
N ALA A 95 19.23 21.76 -11.17
CA ALA A 95 18.31 20.78 -10.59
C ALA A 95 18.37 20.83 -9.05
N PRO A 96 17.25 20.56 -8.34
CA PRO A 96 17.27 20.41 -6.90
C PRO A 96 17.99 19.12 -6.47
N GLU A 97 18.46 19.09 -5.23
CA GLU A 97 18.92 17.85 -4.59
C GLU A 97 17.74 16.86 -4.49
N PRO A 98 17.91 15.60 -4.93
CA PRO A 98 16.89 14.58 -4.76
C PRO A 98 16.50 14.34 -3.31
N VAL A 99 15.23 14.06 -3.05
CA VAL A 99 14.82 13.42 -1.80
C VAL A 99 15.36 12.00 -1.79
N ALA A 100 15.97 11.58 -0.67
CA ALA A 100 16.64 10.29 -0.51
C ALA A 100 17.59 9.97 -1.69
N PRO A 101 18.72 10.70 -1.84
CA PRO A 101 19.62 10.55 -2.99
C PRO A 101 20.09 9.11 -3.28
N ASP A 102 20.23 8.29 -2.25
CA ASP A 102 20.65 6.88 -2.37
C ASP A 102 19.55 5.98 -2.98
N ASN A 103 18.29 6.39 -2.88
CA ASN A 103 17.16 5.71 -3.50
C ASN A 103 15.98 6.69 -3.77
N PRO A 104 16.04 7.45 -4.88
CA PRO A 104 15.09 8.52 -5.14
C PRO A 104 13.75 8.04 -5.74
N THR A 105 13.64 6.77 -6.15
CA THR A 105 12.46 6.22 -6.83
C THR A 105 12.13 4.80 -6.35
N PRO A 106 11.90 4.57 -5.05
CA PRO A 106 11.61 3.22 -4.54
C PRO A 106 10.43 2.58 -5.28
N GLY A 107 10.55 1.27 -5.55
CA GLY A 107 9.46 0.48 -6.14
C GLY A 107 8.34 0.21 -5.15
N THR A 108 7.29 -0.46 -5.59
CA THR A 108 6.13 -0.81 -4.74
C THR A 108 6.52 -1.72 -3.58
N ARG A 109 7.33 -2.74 -3.86
CA ARG A 109 7.86 -3.63 -2.82
C ARG A 109 8.64 -2.84 -1.77
N GLU A 110 9.59 -2.04 -2.23
CA GLU A 110 10.47 -1.29 -1.36
C GLU A 110 9.73 -0.21 -0.57
N MET A 111 8.74 0.46 -1.17
CA MET A 111 7.88 1.43 -0.49
C MET A 111 7.16 0.80 0.71
N LEU A 112 6.62 -0.41 0.58
CA LEU A 112 5.98 -1.11 1.72
C LEU A 112 6.98 -1.51 2.79
N GLU A 113 8.17 -1.98 2.41
CA GLU A 113 9.25 -2.28 3.35
C GLU A 113 9.69 -1.03 4.13
N LEU A 114 9.78 0.13 3.45
CA LEU A 114 10.08 1.42 4.06
C LEU A 114 8.95 1.89 4.99
N MET A 115 7.68 1.77 4.58
CA MET A 115 6.53 2.07 5.46
C MET A 115 6.57 1.22 6.74
N ALA A 116 6.82 -0.09 6.61
CA ALA A 116 6.96 -0.98 7.77
C ALA A 116 8.08 -0.52 8.72
N ARG A 117 9.21 -0.05 8.17
CA ARG A 117 10.33 0.51 8.97
C ARG A 117 9.96 1.84 9.63
N THR A 118 9.32 2.75 8.89
CA THR A 118 8.89 4.06 9.40
C THR A 118 7.95 3.92 10.60
N TYR A 119 7.06 2.93 10.58
CA TYR A 119 6.07 2.68 11.64
C TYR A 119 6.45 1.48 12.53
N ALA A 120 7.73 1.13 12.61
CA ALA A 120 8.18 -0.06 13.35
C ALA A 120 7.79 -0.05 14.83
N THR A 121 7.77 1.12 15.50
CA THR A 121 7.30 1.23 16.89
C THR A 121 5.87 0.71 17.03
N ASP A 122 4.96 1.22 16.20
CA ASP A 122 3.55 0.83 16.21
C ASP A 122 3.35 -0.67 15.89
N PHE A 123 4.06 -1.17 14.88
CA PHE A 123 3.97 -2.59 14.52
C PHE A 123 4.55 -3.52 15.59
N ASN A 124 5.66 -3.13 16.23
CA ASN A 124 6.24 -3.89 17.33
C ASN A 124 5.32 -3.88 18.55
N ASP A 125 4.81 -2.72 18.98
CA ASP A 125 3.91 -2.64 20.13
C ASP A 125 2.69 -3.54 19.92
N ARG A 126 2.07 -3.51 18.74
CA ARG A 126 0.95 -4.40 18.40
C ARG A 126 1.32 -5.88 18.40
N ALA A 127 2.50 -6.23 17.89
CA ALA A 127 2.96 -7.61 17.86
C ALA A 127 3.27 -8.15 19.27
N PHE A 128 3.90 -7.34 20.13
CA PHE A 128 4.32 -7.75 21.45
C PHE A 128 3.18 -7.69 22.48
N ASP A 129 2.32 -6.67 22.43
CA ASP A 129 1.25 -6.48 23.41
C ASP A 129 -0.03 -7.23 23.03
N ASN A 130 -0.38 -7.23 21.73
CA ASN A 130 -1.66 -7.77 21.23
C ASN A 130 -1.50 -9.06 20.40
N ARG A 131 -0.27 -9.57 20.25
CA ARG A 131 0.05 -10.73 19.39
C ARG A 131 -0.45 -10.57 17.95
N LYS A 132 -0.49 -9.34 17.45
CA LYS A 132 -0.87 -9.09 16.07
C LYS A 132 0.22 -9.57 15.10
N PRO A 133 -0.16 -10.06 13.91
CA PRO A 133 0.79 -10.44 12.87
C PRO A 133 1.61 -9.23 12.43
N LEU A 134 2.85 -9.49 12.01
CA LEU A 134 3.72 -8.48 11.42
C LEU A 134 3.16 -8.02 10.05
N PRO A 135 3.48 -6.80 9.59
CA PRO A 135 3.03 -6.31 8.28
C PRO A 135 3.38 -7.26 7.13
N SER A 136 4.57 -7.87 7.17
CA SER A 136 5.04 -8.83 6.15
C SER A 136 4.23 -10.13 6.10
N GLN A 137 3.43 -10.42 7.12
CA GLN A 137 2.51 -11.56 7.15
C GLN A 137 1.12 -11.20 6.62
N LEU A 138 0.78 -9.90 6.57
CA LEU A 138 -0.53 -9.39 6.14
C LEU A 138 -0.53 -8.93 4.69
N VAL A 139 0.57 -8.34 4.22
CA VAL A 139 0.71 -7.81 2.86
C VAL A 139 2.04 -8.19 2.23
N GLU A 140 2.06 -8.24 0.91
CA GLU A 140 3.25 -8.52 0.12
C GLU A 140 3.35 -7.54 -1.04
N GLY A 141 4.37 -6.69 -1.03
CA GLY A 141 4.63 -5.77 -2.14
C GLY A 141 5.28 -6.47 -3.33
N ARG A 142 4.75 -6.20 -4.52
CA ARG A 142 5.22 -6.78 -5.77
C ARG A 142 5.37 -5.71 -6.84
N ASP A 143 6.55 -5.67 -7.42
CA ASP A 143 6.82 -4.82 -8.56
C ASP A 143 6.32 -5.51 -9.84
N VAL A 144 5.53 -4.80 -10.63
CA VAL A 144 5.08 -5.28 -11.94
C VAL A 144 6.30 -5.49 -12.84
N PRO A 145 6.49 -6.69 -13.40
CA PRO A 145 7.65 -6.98 -14.24
C PRO A 145 7.60 -6.17 -15.54
N MET A 146 8.79 -5.89 -16.08
CA MET A 146 8.88 -5.34 -17.44
C MET A 146 8.34 -6.38 -18.44
N PRO A 147 7.56 -5.97 -19.45
CA PRO A 147 7.16 -6.85 -20.53
C PRO A 147 8.39 -7.48 -21.20
N GLN A 148 8.28 -8.77 -21.55
CA GLN A 148 9.29 -9.49 -22.35
C GLN A 148 9.13 -9.18 -23.84
#